data_AF-D6PDJ8-F1
#
_entry.id   AF-D6PDJ8-F1
#
_cell.length_a   1.000
_cell.length_b   1.000
_cell.length_c   1.000
_cell.angle_alpha   90.00
_cell.angle_beta   90.00
_cell.angle_gamma   90.00
#
_symmetry.space_group_name_H-M   'P 1'
#
loop_
_entity.id
_entity.type
_entity.pdbx_description
1 polymer ?
#
loop_
_entity_poly.entity_id
_entity_poly.type
_entity_poly.pdbx_seq_one_letter_code
_entity_poly.pdbx_strand_id
1 'polypeptide(L)'
;MHRQDRPLEERWQPHPELEPLKEEAKKQGLWNLFLPDSKLGAGLSNFEYAHLAEQMGRTTFASEAMNCSAPDTGNMEVLVRYGSNEQQDQWLKPLLNGEIRSAFGMTEPGVASSDATNMEAKAELVNGEWVINGESGGLLEQATQDVKLLSLCVLPTQITTDIEGIQ
;
A
#
# COMPACT_ATOMS: atom_id res chain seq x y z
N MET A 1 9.07 -18.44 -17.97
CA MET A 1 8.66 -17.79 -19.23
C MET A 1 7.15 -17.62 -19.17
N HIS A 2 6.68 -16.43 -18.77
CA HIS A 2 5.27 -16.19 -18.45
C HIS A 2 4.41 -16.23 -19.71
N ARG A 3 3.53 -17.23 -19.81
CA ARG A 3 2.51 -17.30 -20.86
C ARG A 3 1.50 -16.18 -20.59
N GLN A 4 1.51 -15.16 -21.43
CA GLN A 4 0.55 -14.05 -21.37
C GLN A 4 -0.76 -14.38 -22.12
N ASP A 5 -1.12 -15.65 -22.28
CA ASP A 5 -2.24 -16.05 -23.16
C ASP A 5 -3.63 -15.89 -22.50
N ARG A 6 -3.69 -15.45 -21.23
CA ARG A 6 -4.96 -15.22 -20.53
C ARG A 6 -5.61 -13.90 -20.98
N PRO A 7 -6.96 -13.79 -20.99
CA PRO A 7 -7.67 -12.53 -21.11
C PRO A 7 -7.19 -11.50 -20.08
N LEU A 8 -7.22 -10.21 -20.42
CA LEU A 8 -6.77 -9.12 -19.54
C LEU A 8 -7.46 -9.13 -18.17
N GLU A 9 -8.75 -9.48 -18.12
CA GLU A 9 -9.52 -9.55 -16.87
C GLU A 9 -9.03 -10.66 -15.92
N GLU A 10 -8.35 -11.69 -16.45
CA GLU A 10 -7.88 -12.86 -15.71
C GLU A 10 -6.39 -12.81 -15.36
N ARG A 11 -5.64 -11.84 -15.92
CA ARG A 11 -4.18 -11.79 -15.76
C ARG A 11 -3.74 -11.38 -14.35
N TRP A 12 -4.57 -10.61 -13.65
CA TRP A 12 -4.22 -9.91 -12.41
C TRP A 12 -5.13 -10.29 -11.24
N GLN A 13 -5.46 -11.58 -11.15
CA GLN A 13 -6.23 -12.15 -10.06
C GLN A 13 -5.29 -12.81 -9.03
N PRO A 14 -5.58 -12.70 -7.73
CA PRO A 14 -4.89 -13.48 -6.71
C PRO A 14 -4.97 -14.97 -7.02
N HIS A 15 -3.93 -15.72 -6.65
CA HIS A 15 -3.96 -17.17 -6.78
C HIS A 15 -5.05 -17.75 -5.84
N PRO A 16 -5.95 -18.64 -6.30
CA PRO A 16 -7.07 -19.11 -5.48
C PRO A 16 -6.67 -19.83 -4.19
N GLU A 17 -5.44 -20.37 -4.14
CA GLU A 17 -4.91 -21.01 -2.93
C GLU A 17 -4.46 -20.03 -1.84
N LEU A 18 -4.37 -18.73 -2.14
CA LEU A 18 -3.99 -17.72 -1.13
C LEU A 18 -5.06 -17.51 -0.07
N GLU A 19 -6.35 -17.51 -0.45
CA GLU A 19 -7.44 -17.25 0.50
C GLU A 19 -7.53 -18.30 1.63
N PRO A 20 -7.45 -19.63 1.36
CA PRO A 20 -7.34 -20.62 2.42
C PRO A 20 -6.13 -20.41 3.35
N LEU A 21 -4.99 -19.97 2.81
CA LEU A 21 -3.79 -19.70 3.60
C LEU A 21 -3.95 -18.49 4.51
N LYS A 22 -4.62 -17.42 4.03
CA LYS A 22 -4.95 -16.24 4.83
C LYS A 22 -5.85 -16.60 6.01
N GLU A 23 -6.86 -17.42 5.78
CA GLU A 23 -7.76 -17.88 6.84
C GLU A 23 -7.04 -18.76 7.87
N GLU A 24 -6.09 -19.59 7.44
CA GLU A 24 -5.26 -20.37 8.36
C GLU A 24 -4.29 -19.49 9.15
N ALA A 25 -3.66 -18.51 8.50
CA ALA A 25 -2.79 -17.54 9.18
C ALA A 25 -3.54 -16.77 10.27
N LYS A 26 -4.77 -16.32 10.01
CA LYS A 26 -5.64 -15.69 11.02
C LYS A 26 -5.90 -16.61 12.22
N LYS A 27 -6.24 -17.89 11.98
CA LYS A 27 -6.48 -18.87 13.07
C LYS A 27 -5.24 -19.12 13.93
N GLN A 28 -4.05 -19.07 13.32
CA GLN A 28 -2.77 -19.26 14.01
C GLN A 28 -2.23 -17.97 14.66
N GLY A 29 -2.93 -16.84 14.53
CA GLY A 29 -2.46 -15.55 15.05
C GLY A 29 -1.27 -14.98 14.29
N LEU A 30 -1.09 -15.36 13.02
CA LEU A 30 -0.01 -14.94 12.13
C LEU A 30 -0.40 -13.75 11.25
N TRP A 31 -1.39 -12.96 11.65
CA TRP A 31 -1.98 -11.88 10.86
C TRP A 31 -1.51 -10.51 11.34
N ASN A 32 -1.19 -9.59 10.41
CA ASN A 32 -0.76 -8.21 10.71
C ASN A 32 0.44 -8.13 11.67
N LEU A 33 1.47 -8.94 11.44
CA LEU A 33 2.64 -9.05 12.33
C LEU A 33 3.58 -7.82 12.28
N PHE A 34 3.40 -6.96 11.28
CA PHE A 34 4.33 -5.88 10.93
C PHE A 34 4.11 -4.56 11.69
N LEU A 35 3.02 -4.42 12.46
CA LEU A 35 2.71 -3.17 13.18
C LEU A 35 3.33 -3.19 14.58
N PRO A 36 4.50 -2.55 14.80
CA PRO A 36 5.17 -2.62 16.08
C PRO A 36 4.39 -1.90 17.17
N ASP A 37 4.37 -2.48 18.37
CA ASP A 37 3.77 -1.90 19.58
C ASP A 37 2.28 -1.49 19.44
N SER A 38 1.59 -2.01 18.41
CA SER A 38 0.22 -1.65 18.08
C SER A 38 -0.78 -2.72 18.49
N LYS A 39 -1.94 -2.27 18.99
CA LYS A 39 -3.11 -3.15 19.24
C LYS A 39 -3.80 -3.63 17.96
N LEU A 40 -3.43 -3.06 16.81
CA LEU A 40 -3.97 -3.41 15.49
C LEU A 40 -3.16 -4.52 14.80
N GLY A 41 -2.04 -4.93 15.40
CA GLY A 41 -1.22 -6.06 14.97
C GLY A 41 -0.89 -6.99 16.15
N ALA A 42 0.15 -7.80 15.98
CA ALA A 42 0.57 -8.77 17.01
C ALA A 42 1.32 -8.16 18.21
N GLY A 43 1.56 -6.83 18.22
CA GLY A 43 2.26 -6.15 19.31
C GLY A 43 3.76 -6.51 19.42
N LEU A 44 4.36 -6.97 18.32
CA LEU A 44 5.79 -7.30 18.25
C LEU A 44 6.62 -6.01 18.23
N SER A 45 7.87 -6.08 18.70
CA SER A 45 8.85 -5.06 18.37
C SER A 45 9.35 -5.23 16.92
N ASN A 46 9.95 -4.19 16.35
CA ASN A 46 10.61 -4.29 15.04
C ASN A 46 11.67 -5.40 15.00
N PHE A 47 12.38 -5.62 16.11
CA PHE A 47 13.40 -6.66 16.21
C PHE A 47 12.80 -8.06 16.15
N GLU A 48 11.69 -8.30 16.85
CA GLU A 48 10.98 -9.58 16.80
C GLU A 48 10.38 -9.84 15.42
N TYR A 49 9.75 -8.81 14.81
CA TYR A 49 9.19 -8.92 13.47
C TYR A 49 10.25 -9.20 12.40
N ALA A 50 11.47 -8.65 12.52
CA ALA A 50 12.53 -8.83 11.53
C ALA A 50 12.86 -10.31 11.26
N HIS A 51 12.87 -11.15 12.30
CA HIS A 51 13.13 -12.58 12.15
C HIS A 51 11.99 -13.30 11.42
N LEU A 52 10.75 -12.89 11.66
CA LEU A 52 9.57 -13.43 10.97
C LEU A 52 9.55 -12.99 9.51
N ALA A 53 9.88 -11.73 9.24
CA ALA A 53 10.02 -11.20 7.89
C ALA A 53 11.09 -11.95 7.08
N GLU A 54 12.21 -12.34 7.69
CA GLU A 54 13.22 -13.19 7.06
C GLU A 54 12.64 -14.55 6.64
N GLN A 55 11.86 -15.20 7.52
CA GLN A 55 11.23 -16.49 7.20
C GLN A 55 10.18 -16.35 6.11
N MET A 56 9.32 -15.32 6.16
CA MET A 56 8.34 -15.04 5.12
C MET A 56 9.02 -14.76 3.77
N GLY A 57 10.15 -14.04 3.77
CA GLY A 57 10.91 -13.71 2.56
C GLY A 57 11.47 -14.92 1.81
N ARG A 58 11.47 -16.12 2.41
CA ARG A 58 11.89 -17.37 1.73
C ARG A 58 10.89 -17.86 0.69
N THR A 59 9.67 -17.31 0.66
CA THR A 59 8.62 -17.74 -0.27
C THR A 59 7.80 -16.55 -0.73
N THR A 60 7.54 -16.47 -2.03
CA THR A 60 6.96 -15.28 -2.68
C THR A 60 5.58 -14.88 -2.17
N PHE A 61 4.79 -15.84 -1.65
CA PHE A 61 3.41 -15.61 -1.22
C PHE A 61 3.23 -15.54 0.30
N ALA A 62 4.26 -15.86 1.09
CA ALA A 62 4.09 -16.01 2.54
C ALA A 62 3.70 -14.69 3.22
N SER A 63 4.33 -13.58 2.82
CA SER A 63 3.97 -12.26 3.32
C SER A 63 2.53 -11.90 2.99
N GLU A 64 2.03 -12.23 1.80
CA GLU A 64 0.64 -11.95 1.42
C GLU A 64 -0.35 -12.83 2.21
N ALA A 65 -0.03 -14.11 2.39
CA ALA A 65 -0.84 -15.03 3.20
C ALA A 65 -0.97 -14.57 4.67
N MET A 66 -0.02 -13.77 5.18
CA MET A 66 -0.01 -13.24 6.54
C MET A 66 -0.41 -11.76 6.63
N ASN A 67 -0.86 -11.16 5.52
CA ASN A 67 -1.13 -9.71 5.39
C ASN A 67 0.04 -8.78 5.77
N CYS A 68 1.26 -9.26 5.50
CA CYS A 68 2.52 -8.60 5.78
C CYS A 68 3.28 -8.21 4.50
N SER A 69 2.61 -8.18 3.35
CA SER A 69 3.21 -7.81 2.06
C SER A 69 3.22 -6.31 1.82
N ALA A 70 4.34 -5.80 1.29
CA ALA A 70 4.40 -4.48 0.70
C ALA A 70 3.53 -4.42 -0.58
N PRO A 71 2.95 -3.25 -0.92
CA PRO A 71 3.09 -1.96 -0.24
C PRO A 71 2.13 -1.75 0.95
N ASP A 72 1.21 -2.68 1.19
CA ASP A 72 0.13 -2.52 2.19
C ASP A 72 0.64 -2.23 3.59
N THR A 73 1.71 -2.89 4.02
CA THR A 73 2.27 -2.66 5.36
C THR A 73 2.70 -1.22 5.58
N GLY A 74 3.36 -0.60 4.59
CA GLY A 74 3.78 0.80 4.66
C GLY A 74 2.60 1.76 4.66
N ASN A 75 1.61 1.51 3.80
CA ASN A 75 0.40 2.32 3.72
C ASN A 75 -0.44 2.24 5.01
N MET A 76 -0.59 1.03 5.58
CA MET A 76 -1.25 0.84 6.87
C MET A 76 -0.51 1.57 7.99
N GLU A 77 0.83 1.53 8.03
CA GLU A 77 1.61 2.26 9.04
C GLU A 77 1.39 3.79 8.97
N VAL A 78 1.35 4.36 7.76
CA VAL A 78 1.05 5.79 7.55
C VAL A 78 -0.37 6.12 8.04
N LEU A 79 -1.37 5.31 7.68
CA LEU A 79 -2.76 5.52 8.09
C LEU A 79 -2.93 5.40 9.61
N VAL A 80 -2.27 4.45 10.27
CA VAL A 80 -2.29 4.30 11.73
C VAL A 80 -1.74 5.55 12.43
N ARG A 81 -0.69 6.16 11.88
CA ARG A 81 0.00 7.30 12.51
C ARG A 81 -0.63 8.65 12.19
N TYR A 82 -1.11 8.83 10.96
CA TYR A 82 -1.45 10.14 10.42
C TYR A 82 -2.83 10.22 9.76
N GLY A 83 -3.51 9.08 9.56
CA GLY A 83 -4.83 9.06 8.95
C GLY A 83 -5.89 9.68 9.86
N SER A 84 -6.82 10.46 9.30
CA SER A 84 -8.03 10.88 10.02
C SER A 84 -8.92 9.67 10.33
N ASN A 85 -9.90 9.84 11.23
CA ASN A 85 -10.85 8.76 11.55
C ASN A 85 -11.57 8.25 10.30
N GLU A 86 -11.98 9.15 9.42
CA GLU A 86 -12.63 8.83 8.14
C GLU A 86 -11.69 8.02 7.23
N GLN A 87 -10.41 8.41 7.16
CA GLN A 87 -9.42 7.70 6.35
C GLN A 87 -9.12 6.31 6.93
N GLN A 88 -9.04 6.20 8.25
CA GLN A 88 -8.83 4.92 8.92
C GLN A 88 -10.04 3.99 8.73
N ASP A 89 -11.25 4.53 8.80
CA ASP A 89 -12.48 3.77 8.57
C ASP A 89 -12.60 3.29 7.14
N GLN A 90 -12.30 4.17 6.18
CA GLN A 90 -12.44 3.88 4.76
C GLN A 90 -11.36 2.95 4.22
N TRP A 91 -10.11 3.06 4.69
CA TRP A 91 -8.98 2.33 4.09
C TRP A 91 -8.20 1.46 5.08
N LEU A 92 -7.91 1.95 6.29
CA LEU A 92 -7.11 1.17 7.25
C LEU A 92 -7.84 -0.10 7.69
N LYS A 93 -9.12 0.01 8.07
CA LYS A 93 -9.91 -1.15 8.52
C LYS A 93 -10.00 -2.24 7.44
N PRO A 94 -10.38 -1.93 6.17
CA PRO A 94 -10.39 -2.94 5.11
C PRO A 94 -9.01 -3.54 4.82
N LEU A 95 -7.93 -2.74 4.87
CA LEU A 95 -6.55 -3.25 4.70
C LEU A 95 -6.15 -4.20 5.83
N LEU A 96 -6.45 -3.86 7.08
CA LEU A 96 -6.20 -4.71 8.25
C LEU A 96 -6.99 -6.01 8.18
N ASN A 97 -8.17 -6.02 7.56
CA ASN A 97 -9.00 -7.20 7.35
C ASN A 97 -8.55 -8.04 6.14
N GLY A 98 -7.69 -7.50 5.27
CA GLY A 98 -7.27 -8.12 4.01
C GLY A 98 -8.35 -8.10 2.91
N GLU A 99 -9.32 -7.19 3.00
CA GLU A 99 -10.45 -7.06 2.06
C GLU A 99 -10.08 -6.27 0.80
N ILE A 100 -9.11 -5.37 0.92
CA ILE A 100 -8.58 -4.57 -0.19
C ILE A 100 -7.05 -4.66 -0.19
N ARG A 101 -6.46 -4.27 -1.31
CA ARG A 101 -5.02 -4.07 -1.48
C ARG A 101 -4.73 -2.60 -1.72
N SER A 102 -3.47 -2.23 -1.57
CA SER A 102 -2.99 -0.89 -1.89
C SER A 102 -1.85 -0.91 -2.90
N ALA A 103 -1.59 0.25 -3.49
CA ALA A 103 -0.45 0.51 -4.34
C ALA A 103 0.34 1.70 -3.80
N PHE A 104 1.63 1.74 -4.15
CA PHE A 104 2.49 2.88 -3.84
C PHE A 104 3.22 3.33 -5.11
N GLY A 105 3.01 4.60 -5.47
CA GLY A 105 3.64 5.25 -6.63
C GLY A 105 4.64 6.32 -6.19
N MET A 106 5.91 6.06 -6.45
CA MET A 106 7.00 7.02 -6.25
C MET A 106 7.95 7.05 -7.45
N THR A 107 8.04 5.98 -8.24
CA THR A 107 8.91 5.95 -9.41
C THR A 107 8.33 6.80 -10.53
N GLU A 108 9.09 7.76 -11.02
CA GLU A 108 8.77 8.67 -12.12
C GLU A 108 9.82 8.48 -13.23
N PRO A 109 9.43 8.23 -14.50
CA PRO A 109 10.39 7.91 -15.55
C PRO A 109 11.43 9.02 -15.84
N GLY A 110 11.07 10.28 -15.57
CA GLY A 110 11.88 11.45 -15.87
C GLY A 110 12.96 11.81 -14.84
N VAL A 111 12.88 11.26 -13.62
CA VAL A 111 13.75 11.63 -12.50
C VAL A 111 14.25 10.43 -11.70
N ALA A 112 15.36 10.61 -10.99
CA ALA A 112 15.95 9.56 -10.17
C ALA A 112 15.16 9.38 -8.86
N SER A 113 14.09 8.59 -8.89
CA SER A 113 13.15 8.47 -7.77
C SER A 113 13.67 7.76 -6.51
N SER A 114 14.90 7.27 -6.52
CA SER A 114 15.58 6.86 -5.28
C SER A 114 15.82 8.03 -4.33
N ASP A 115 15.88 9.26 -4.87
CA ASP A 115 15.90 10.50 -4.12
C ASP A 115 14.51 11.13 -4.17
N ALA A 116 13.70 10.89 -3.14
CA ALA A 116 12.35 11.43 -3.08
C ALA A 116 12.30 12.97 -3.07
N THR A 117 13.43 13.68 -2.92
CA THR A 117 13.47 15.15 -2.94
C THR A 117 13.37 15.75 -4.36
N ASN A 118 13.39 14.91 -5.40
CA ASN A 118 13.33 15.34 -6.80
C ASN A 118 12.01 14.99 -7.52
N MET A 119 10.97 14.57 -6.79
CA MET A 119 9.67 14.24 -7.38
C MET A 119 9.02 15.43 -8.08
N GLU A 120 8.47 15.17 -9.26
CA GLU A 120 7.84 16.17 -10.12
C GLU A 120 6.31 16.08 -10.13
N ALA A 121 5.72 15.00 -9.62
CA ALA A 121 4.27 14.91 -9.42
C ALA A 121 3.75 16.09 -8.58
N LYS A 122 2.58 16.60 -8.97
CA LYS A 122 1.92 17.77 -8.36
C LYS A 122 0.58 17.40 -7.78
N ALA A 123 0.21 18.05 -6.69
CA ALA A 123 -1.12 17.96 -6.10
C ALA A 123 -1.69 19.35 -5.91
N GLU A 124 -2.82 19.62 -6.54
CA GLU A 124 -3.48 20.93 -6.52
C GLU A 124 -4.89 20.74 -5.95
N LEU A 125 -5.24 21.52 -4.91
CA LEU A 125 -6.62 21.58 -4.45
C LEU A 125 -7.39 22.49 -5.39
N VAL A 126 -8.37 21.94 -6.10
CA VAL A 126 -9.20 22.67 -7.07
C VAL A 126 -10.67 22.42 -6.73
N ASN A 127 -11.39 23.47 -6.34
CA ASN A 127 -12.81 23.40 -5.97
C ASN A 127 -13.09 22.42 -4.81
N GLY A 128 -12.15 22.30 -3.87
CA GLY A 128 -12.28 21.38 -2.73
C GLY A 128 -11.92 19.92 -3.02
N GLU A 129 -11.44 19.59 -4.23
CA GLU A 129 -10.94 18.27 -4.60
C GLU A 129 -9.45 18.31 -4.92
N TRP A 130 -8.72 17.28 -4.49
CA TRP A 130 -7.30 17.15 -4.83
C TRP A 130 -7.14 16.58 -6.24
N VAL A 131 -6.54 17.35 -7.13
CA VAL A 131 -6.14 16.94 -8.48
C VAL A 131 -4.65 16.60 -8.45
N ILE A 132 -4.32 15.35 -8.73
CA ILE A 132 -2.92 14.87 -8.77
C ILE A 132 -2.50 14.65 -10.22
N ASN A 133 -1.39 15.26 -10.62
CA ASN A 133 -0.82 15.13 -11.96
C ASN A 133 0.65 14.69 -11.88
N GLY A 134 0.98 13.59 -12.54
CA GLY A 134 2.34 13.07 -12.60
C GLY A 134 2.41 11.80 -13.44
N GLU A 135 3.63 11.41 -13.81
CA GLU A 135 3.89 10.15 -14.49
C GLU A 135 4.48 9.15 -13.50
N SER A 136 3.85 7.98 -13.35
CA SER A 136 4.40 6.92 -12.51
C SER A 136 4.77 5.68 -13.31
N GLY A 137 6.02 5.26 -13.19
CA GLY A 137 6.53 4.00 -13.72
C GLY A 137 6.19 2.83 -12.81
N GLY A 138 5.75 1.70 -13.39
CA GLY A 138 5.61 0.43 -12.67
C GLY A 138 4.31 0.22 -11.90
N LEU A 139 3.39 1.18 -11.83
CA LEU A 139 2.09 1.00 -11.14
C LEU A 139 1.22 -0.11 -11.75
N LEU A 140 1.34 -0.36 -13.06
CA LEU A 140 0.61 -1.43 -13.75
C LEU A 140 0.96 -2.83 -13.20
N GLU A 141 2.15 -3.00 -12.62
CA GLU A 141 2.58 -4.26 -12.01
C GLU A 141 1.91 -4.52 -10.65
N GLN A 142 1.48 -3.45 -9.97
CA GLN A 142 0.78 -3.49 -8.69
C GLN A 142 -0.75 -3.45 -8.86
N ALA A 143 -1.25 -3.16 -10.05
CA ALA A 143 -2.67 -3.00 -10.34
C ALA A 143 -3.40 -4.36 -10.46
N THR A 144 -3.65 -5.01 -9.33
CA THR A 144 -4.69 -6.05 -9.24
C THR A 144 -6.07 -5.40 -9.08
N GLN A 145 -7.15 -6.14 -9.38
CA GLN A 145 -8.51 -5.62 -9.24
C GLN A 145 -8.88 -5.23 -7.79
N ASP A 146 -8.13 -5.76 -6.83
CA ASP A 146 -8.33 -5.57 -5.40
C ASP A 146 -7.66 -4.30 -4.86
N VAL A 147 -6.84 -3.61 -5.66
CA VAL A 147 -6.26 -2.33 -5.25
C VAL A 147 -7.35 -1.26 -5.20
N LYS A 148 -7.64 -0.78 -3.99
CA LYS A 148 -8.63 0.30 -3.74
C LYS A 148 -8.03 1.55 -3.10
N LEU A 149 -6.75 1.51 -2.74
CA LEU A 149 -5.98 2.65 -2.23
C LEU A 149 -4.70 2.83 -3.04
N LEU A 150 -4.45 4.03 -3.53
CA LEU A 150 -3.18 4.43 -4.13
C LEU A 150 -2.56 5.52 -3.26
N SER A 151 -1.35 5.26 -2.77
CA SER A 151 -0.53 6.26 -2.08
C SER A 151 0.53 6.80 -3.03
N LEU A 152 0.70 8.12 -3.05
CA LEU A 152 1.66 8.81 -3.93
C LEU A 152 2.60 9.69 -3.12
N CYS A 153 3.85 9.80 -3.57
CA CYS A 153 4.81 10.76 -3.04
C CYS A 153 4.68 12.09 -3.79
N VAL A 154 4.43 13.19 -3.07
CA VAL A 154 4.40 14.55 -3.63
C VAL A 154 5.18 15.47 -2.70
N LEU A 155 6.04 16.31 -3.26
CA LEU A 155 6.82 17.26 -2.47
C LEU A 155 5.94 18.38 -1.93
N PRO A 156 6.20 18.90 -0.71
CA PRO A 156 5.46 20.06 -0.20
C PRO A 156 5.51 21.29 -1.12
N THR A 157 6.60 21.47 -1.87
CA THR A 157 6.76 22.56 -2.85
C THR A 157 5.92 22.38 -4.12
N GLN A 158 5.39 21.17 -4.35
CA GLN A 158 4.53 20.80 -5.46
C GLN A 158 3.05 20.68 -5.03
N ILE A 159 2.73 21.07 -3.79
CA ILE A 159 1.36 21.11 -3.26
C ILE A 159 0.85 22.55 -3.33
N THR A 160 -0.24 22.78 -4.05
CA THR A 160 -0.92 24.07 -4.08
C THR A 160 -2.33 23.93 -3.51
N THR A 161 -2.80 24.97 -2.85
CA THR A 161 -4.18 25.05 -2.37
C THR A 161 -4.84 26.29 -2.97
N ASP A 162 -6.18 26.30 -3.03
CA ASP A 162 -6.98 27.48 -3.37
C ASP A 162 -6.77 28.59 -2.31
N ILE A 163 -5.64 29.30 -2.33
CA ILE A 163 -5.34 30.44 -1.44
C ILE A 163 -5.76 31.77 -2.09
N GLU A 164 -6.89 31.78 -2.80
CA GLU A 164 -7.61 33.02 -3.13
C GLU A 164 -8.93 33.05 -2.36
N GLY A 165 -8.90 33.40 -1.06
CA GLY A 165 -10.18 33.57 -0.34
C GLY A 165 -10.18 33.81 1.16
N ILE A 166 -9.06 33.77 1.87
CA ILE A 166 -9.03 34.08 3.32
C ILE A 166 -8.15 35.31 3.54
N GLN A 167 -8.77 36.49 3.45
CA GLN A 167 -8.35 37.72 4.14
C GLN A 167 -9.12 37.85 5.45
#